data_AF-A0A969T2D5-F1
#
_entry.id   AF-A0A969T2D5-F1
#
_cell.length_a   1.000
_cell.length_b   1.000
_cell.length_c   1.000
_cell.angle_alpha   90.00
_cell.angle_beta   90.00
_cell.angle_gamma   90.00
#
_symmetry.space_group_name_H-M   'P 1'
#
loop_
_entity.id
_entity.type
_entity.pdbx_description
1 polymer ?
#
loop_
_entity_poly.entity_id
_entity_poly.type
_entity_poly.pdbx_seq_one_letter_code
_entity_poly.pdbx_strand_id
1 'polypeptide(L)'
;MNEAVYLAVNGTLMRGLELNPNLLNVGATFVKEAYTEPAYRLWSINDVHPAMLRVAEGGVSVALEVWSVPVAGLAIILLQEPPGLCIGKVKLVDGEEVLGVLGEPILCEGQTEITELGGWRAYLNR
;
A
#
# COMPACT_ATOMS: atom_id res chain seq x y z
N MET A 1 20.85 6.18 17.05
CA MET A 1 20.34 6.04 15.66
C MET A 1 18.86 5.76 15.78
N ASN A 2 18.01 6.53 15.12
CA ASN A 2 16.59 6.15 15.04
C ASN A 2 16.48 5.03 14.01
N GLU A 3 16.09 3.85 14.45
CA GLU A 3 15.82 2.72 13.55
C GLU A 3 14.62 3.05 12.65
N ALA A 4 14.73 2.68 11.39
CA ALA A 4 13.70 2.89 10.39
C ALA A 4 13.46 1.60 9.59
N VAL A 5 12.26 1.46 9.05
CA VAL A 5 11.83 0.34 8.22
C VAL A 5 11.28 0.87 6.90
N TYR A 6 11.39 0.08 5.84
CA TYR A 6 10.73 0.38 4.58
C TYR A 6 9.28 -0.11 4.59
N LEU A 7 8.37 0.82 4.29
CA LEU A 7 6.93 0.58 4.14
C LEU A 7 6.50 0.96 2.73
N ALA A 8 5.95 0.01 2.00
CA ALA A 8 5.29 0.19 0.71
C ALA A 8 3.82 0.57 0.90
N VAL A 9 3.42 1.70 0.34
CA VAL A 9 2.03 2.20 0.36
C VAL A 9 1.47 2.29 -1.05
N ASN A 10 0.27 1.79 -1.27
CA ASN A 10 -0.36 1.65 -2.60
C ASN A 10 -1.65 2.48 -2.75
N GLY A 11 -1.98 3.31 -1.75
CA GLY A 11 -3.24 4.04 -1.65
C GLY A 11 -3.08 5.47 -1.16
N THR A 12 -4.04 5.92 -0.35
CA THR A 12 -4.19 7.31 0.11
C THR A 12 -3.00 7.87 0.90
N LEU A 13 -2.10 7.02 1.39
CA LEU A 13 -0.81 7.43 1.97
C LEU A 13 0.21 7.94 0.93
N MET A 14 0.06 7.63 -0.36
CA MET A 14 1.01 8.08 -1.39
C MET A 14 1.03 9.61 -1.53
N ARG A 15 2.17 10.17 -1.98
CA ARG A 15 2.39 11.64 -2.07
C ARG A 15 1.24 12.38 -2.73
N GLY A 16 0.78 13.46 -2.10
CA GLY A 16 -0.29 14.31 -2.63
C GLY A 16 -1.69 13.70 -2.57
N LEU A 17 -1.88 12.53 -1.95
CA LEU A 17 -3.19 11.97 -1.62
C LEU A 17 -3.55 12.28 -0.16
N GLU A 18 -4.83 12.09 0.17
CA GLU A 18 -5.47 12.57 1.40
C GLU A 18 -4.75 12.20 2.71
N LEU A 19 -4.24 10.97 2.82
CA LEU A 19 -3.62 10.47 4.06
C LEU A 19 -2.09 10.59 4.07
N ASN A 20 -1.46 11.13 3.02
CA ASN A 20 -0.01 11.35 3.01
C ASN A 20 0.53 12.14 4.22
N PRO A 21 -0.19 13.14 4.78
CA PRO A 21 0.24 13.80 6.01
C PRO A 21 0.50 12.86 7.19
N ASN A 22 -0.15 11.69 7.26
CA ASN A 22 0.09 10.72 8.33
C ASN A 22 1.53 10.18 8.32
N LEU A 23 2.11 9.95 7.14
CA LEU A 23 3.51 9.59 6.98
C LEU A 23 4.44 10.75 7.38
N LEU A 24 4.13 11.96 6.91
CA LEU A 24 4.95 13.14 7.19
C LEU A 24 4.98 13.48 8.69
N ASN A 25 3.84 13.36 9.38
CA ASN A 25 3.69 13.66 10.80
C ASN A 25 4.52 12.74 11.70
N VAL A 26 4.81 11.50 11.25
CA VAL A 26 5.69 10.58 11.98
C VAL A 26 7.16 10.66 11.51
N GLY A 27 7.50 11.63 10.67
CA GLY A 27 8.86 11.83 10.16
C GLY A 27 9.28 10.82 9.10
N ALA A 28 8.34 10.17 8.40
CA ALA A 28 8.67 9.30 7.29
C ALA A 28 9.21 10.09 6.11
N THR A 29 10.11 9.47 5.34
CA THR A 29 10.73 10.07 4.15
C THR A 29 10.49 9.20 2.93
N PHE A 30 10.14 9.84 1.81
CA PHE A 30 9.94 9.15 0.54
C PHE A 30 11.28 8.57 0.05
N VAL A 31 11.26 7.32 -0.42
CA VAL A 31 12.45 6.62 -0.93
C VAL A 31 12.40 6.48 -2.44
N LYS A 32 11.39 5.76 -2.95
CA LYS A 32 11.24 5.47 -4.38
C LYS A 32 9.79 5.16 -4.76
N GLU A 33 9.43 5.43 -6.01
CA GLU A 33 8.31 4.74 -6.65
C GLU A 33 8.77 3.32 -7.00
N ALA A 34 7.86 2.35 -6.89
CA ALA A 34 8.16 0.96 -7.21
C ALA A 34 6.90 0.21 -7.64
N TYR A 35 7.09 -1.06 -7.97
CA TYR A 35 6.02 -1.99 -8.31
C TYR A 35 6.20 -3.28 -7.52
N THR A 36 5.09 -3.92 -7.13
CA THR A 36 5.15 -5.29 -6.61
C THR A 36 5.63 -6.28 -7.67
N GLU A 37 6.05 -7.47 -7.25
CA GLU A 37 6.05 -8.64 -8.16
C GLU A 37 4.63 -8.88 -8.73
N PRO A 38 4.47 -9.58 -9.87
CA PRO A 38 3.17 -9.77 -10.52
C PRO A 38 2.32 -10.85 -9.83
N ALA A 39 2.09 -10.69 -8.52
CA ALA A 39 1.40 -11.64 -7.66
C ALA A 39 0.34 -10.96 -6.77
N TYR A 40 -0.17 -9.80 -7.19
CA TYR A 40 -1.13 -9.03 -6.39
C TYR A 40 -2.36 -8.63 -7.20
N ARG A 41 -3.52 -8.71 -6.56
CA ARG A 41 -4.79 -8.16 -7.07
C ARG A 41 -5.19 -6.96 -6.23
N LEU A 42 -5.97 -6.05 -6.80
CA LEU A 42 -6.28 -4.75 -6.21
C LEU A 42 -7.77 -4.46 -6.28
N TRP A 43 -8.35 -4.00 -5.18
CA TRP A 43 -9.76 -3.59 -5.07
C TRP A 43 -9.87 -2.12 -4.70
N SER A 44 -10.92 -1.46 -5.19
CA SER A 44 -11.40 -0.17 -4.70
C SER A 44 -12.39 -0.41 -3.58
N ILE A 45 -12.11 0.09 -2.38
CA ILE A 45 -12.97 -0.04 -1.21
C ILE A 45 -13.84 1.20 -1.10
N ASN A 46 -15.12 1.05 -1.47
CA ASN A 46 -16.12 2.12 -1.50
C ASN A 46 -15.68 3.37 -2.27
N ASP A 47 -14.75 3.25 -3.23
CA ASP A 47 -14.13 4.36 -3.96
C ASP A 47 -13.35 5.37 -3.12
N VAL A 48 -12.94 4.96 -1.92
CA VAL A 48 -12.18 5.81 -0.99
C VAL A 48 -10.70 5.43 -0.94
N HIS A 49 -10.38 4.14 -0.87
CA HIS A 49 -9.01 3.66 -0.78
C HIS A 49 -8.86 2.28 -1.41
N PRO A 50 -7.64 1.87 -1.80
CA PRO A 50 -7.44 0.53 -2.32
C PRO A 50 -7.25 -0.50 -1.20
N ALA A 51 -7.45 -1.77 -1.54
CA ALA A 51 -6.97 -2.91 -0.79
C ALA A 51 -6.25 -3.88 -1.73
N MET A 52 -5.03 -4.26 -1.36
CA MET A 52 -4.17 -5.14 -2.16
C MET A 52 -4.06 -6.51 -1.50
N LEU A 53 -4.27 -7.57 -2.28
CA LEU A 53 -4.15 -8.96 -1.82
C LEU A 53 -3.07 -9.68 -2.63
N ARG A 54 -2.22 -10.45 -1.95
CA ARG A 54 -1.32 -11.38 -2.62
C ARG A 54 -2.09 -12.63 -3.05
N VAL A 55 -1.88 -13.08 -4.28
CA VAL A 55 -2.56 -14.24 -4.87
C VAL A 55 -1.58 -15.19 -5.54
N ALA A 56 -1.96 -16.46 -5.63
CA ALA A 56 -1.15 -17.48 -6.29
C ALA A 56 -1.18 -17.35 -7.82
N GLU A 57 -2.32 -16.94 -8.38
CA GLU A 57 -2.56 -16.82 -9.82
C GLU A 57 -3.41 -15.58 -10.12
N GLY A 58 -3.27 -15.02 -11.33
CA GLY A 58 -4.06 -13.88 -11.78
C GLY A 58 -3.68 -12.53 -11.14
N GLY A 59 -2.47 -12.41 -10.59
CA GLY A 59 -1.94 -11.17 -10.06
C GLY A 59 -1.29 -10.28 -11.13
N VAL A 60 -1.14 -9.00 -10.81
CA VAL A 60 -0.40 -7.99 -11.59
C VAL A 60 0.66 -7.33 -10.70
N SER A 61 1.55 -6.55 -11.32
CA SER A 61 2.45 -5.66 -10.59
C SER A 61 1.71 -4.37 -10.24
N VAL A 62 1.51 -4.11 -8.95
CA VAL A 62 0.79 -2.93 -8.45
C VAL A 62 1.78 -1.78 -8.20
N ALA A 63 1.48 -0.60 -8.75
CA ALA A 63 2.23 0.63 -8.51
C ALA A 63 2.09 1.09 -7.05
N LEU A 64 3.21 1.43 -6.42
CA LEU A 64 3.28 1.84 -5.02
C LEU A 64 4.43 2.82 -4.77
N GLU A 65 4.46 3.40 -3.58
CA GLU A 65 5.58 4.20 -3.08
C GLU A 65 6.22 3.53 -1.87
N VAL A 66 7.55 3.46 -1.84
CA VAL A 66 8.32 2.99 -0.68
C VAL A 66 8.74 4.19 0.15
N TRP A 67 8.49 4.11 1.45
CA TRP A 67 8.81 5.12 2.45
C TRP A 67 9.71 4.55 3.54
N SER A 68 10.67 5.34 4.00
CA SER A 68 11.46 5.07 5.19
C SER A 68 10.74 5.64 6.40
N VAL A 69 10.22 4.76 7.25
CA VAL A 69 9.36 5.11 8.39
C VAL A 69 10.11 4.81 9.69
N PRO A 70 10.18 5.77 10.65
CA PRO A 70 10.72 5.47 11.97
C PRO A 70 9.93 4.33 12.64
N VAL A 71 10.61 3.40 13.31
CA VAL A 71 9.96 2.21 13.91
C VAL A 71 8.79 2.59 14.83
N ALA A 72 8.96 3.63 15.65
CA ALA A 72 7.89 4.13 16.53
C ALA A 72 6.70 4.76 15.76
N GLY A 73 6.95 5.30 14.56
CA GLY A 73 5.93 5.88 13.70
C GLY A 73 5.03 4.84 13.02
N LEU A 74 5.53 3.62 12.83
CA LEU A 74 4.77 2.55 12.16
C LEU A 74 3.46 2.22 12.88
N ALA A 75 3.51 2.08 14.20
CA ALA A 75 2.32 1.79 15.00
C ALA A 75 1.29 2.94 14.96
N ILE A 76 1.76 4.19 14.90
CA ILE A 76 0.90 5.38 14.80
C ILE A 76 0.16 5.35 13.46
N ILE A 77 0.85 5.06 12.35
CA ILE A 77 0.23 4.94 11.02
C ILE A 77 -0.83 3.82 11.05
N LEU A 78 -0.49 2.63 11.55
CA LEU A 78 -1.40 1.49 11.54
C LEU A 78 -2.68 1.74 12.35
N LEU A 79 -2.58 2.45 13.48
CA LEU A 79 -3.75 2.82 14.28
C LEU A 79 -4.68 3.84 13.60
N GLN A 80 -4.21 4.52 12.54
CA GLN A 80 -4.97 5.49 11.77
C GLN A 80 -5.53 4.93 10.46
N GLU A 81 -5.12 3.72 10.05
CA GLU A 81 -5.63 3.08 8.85
C GLU A 81 -7.08 2.61 9.02
N PRO A 82 -7.89 2.62 7.94
CA PRO A 82 -9.22 2.01 7.93
C PRO A 82 -9.21 0.53 8.37
N PRO A 83 -10.28 0.08 9.08
CA PRO A 83 -10.44 -1.34 9.42
C PRO A 83 -10.38 -2.25 8.18
N GLY A 84 -9.79 -3.44 8.33
CA GLY A 84 -9.62 -4.39 7.24
C GLY A 84 -8.32 -4.21 6.45
N LEU A 85 -7.53 -3.17 6.73
CA LEU A 85 -6.16 -3.06 6.24
C LEU A 85 -5.18 -3.61 7.27
N CYS A 86 -4.13 -4.24 6.77
CA CYS A 86 -3.07 -4.85 7.57
C CYS A 86 -1.69 -4.55 6.97
N ILE A 87 -0.65 -4.77 7.77
CA ILE A 87 0.74 -4.69 7.31
C ILE A 87 1.32 -6.08 7.24
N GLY A 88 1.86 -6.43 6.08
CA GLY A 88 2.58 -7.68 5.86
C GLY A 88 3.84 -7.46 5.04
N LYS A 89 4.49 -8.56 4.65
CA LYS A 89 5.64 -8.52 3.75
C LYS A 89 5.19 -8.46 2.30
N VAL A 90 5.72 -7.49 1.56
CA VAL A 90 5.47 -7.29 0.13
C VAL A 90 6.77 -7.47 -0.65
N LYS A 91 6.71 -8.27 -1.71
CA LYS A 91 7.83 -8.43 -2.65
C LYS A 91 7.70 -7.44 -3.79
N LEU A 92 8.78 -6.72 -4.04
CA LEU A 92 8.91 -5.79 -5.15
C LEU A 92 9.44 -6.51 -6.40
N VAL A 93 9.23 -5.90 -7.57
CA VAL A 93 9.68 -6.47 -8.86
C VAL A 93 11.21 -6.59 -8.97
N ASP A 94 11.96 -5.83 -8.18
CA ASP A 94 13.42 -5.90 -8.08
C ASP A 94 13.91 -7.03 -7.15
N GLY A 95 12.98 -7.79 -6.55
CA GLY A 95 13.25 -8.89 -5.63
C GLY A 95 13.40 -8.48 -4.16
N GLU A 96 13.34 -7.19 -3.84
CA GLU A 96 13.36 -6.69 -2.47
C GLU A 96 12.06 -7.09 -1.72
N GLU A 97 12.19 -7.40 -0.43
CA GLU A 97 11.04 -7.62 0.46
C GLU A 97 10.97 -6.50 1.50
N VAL A 98 9.85 -5.78 1.54
CA VAL A 98 9.60 -4.66 2.46
C VAL A 98 8.30 -4.90 3.24
N LEU A 99 8.03 -4.11 4.28
CA LEU A 99 6.68 -4.06 4.83
C LEU A 99 5.76 -3.37 3.82
N GLY A 100 4.48 -3.72 3.77
CA GLY A 100 3.52 -3.07 2.89
C GLY A 100 2.08 -3.19 3.34
N VAL A 101 1.27 -2.22 2.94
CA VAL A 101 -0.17 -2.18 3.23
C VAL A 101 -0.91 -3.19 2.34
N LEU A 102 -1.64 -4.09 2.99
CA LEU A 102 -2.43 -5.16 2.39
C LEU A 102 -3.89 -5.06 2.89
N GLY A 103 -4.81 -5.66 2.15
CA GLY A 103 -6.19 -5.87 2.61
C GLY A 103 -6.35 -7.22 3.28
N GLU A 104 -7.24 -7.32 4.25
CA GLU A 104 -7.82 -8.59 4.65
C GLU A 104 -8.78 -9.08 3.56
N PRO A 105 -8.84 -10.40 3.24
CA PRO A 105 -9.70 -10.90 2.16
C PRO A 105 -11.17 -10.49 2.29
N ILE A 106 -11.70 -10.49 3.52
CA ILE A 106 -13.09 -10.11 3.83
C ILE A 106 -13.41 -8.67 3.44
N LEU A 107 -12.43 -7.77 3.47
CA LEU A 107 -12.60 -6.36 3.08
C LEU A 107 -12.93 -6.23 1.58
N CYS A 108 -12.49 -7.17 0.76
CA CYS A 108 -12.64 -7.14 -0.69
C CYS A 108 -13.96 -7.78 -1.18
N GLU A 109 -14.74 -8.41 -0.30
CA GLU A 109 -16.01 -9.03 -0.68
C GLU A 109 -17.04 -7.97 -1.13
N GLY A 110 -17.60 -8.15 -2.31
CA GLY A 110 -18.58 -7.23 -2.90
C GLY A 110 -18.01 -5.89 -3.40
N GLN A 111 -16.69 -5.70 -3.30
CA GLN A 111 -16.01 -4.47 -3.74
C GLN A 111 -15.59 -4.55 -5.21
N THR A 112 -15.35 -3.39 -5.82
CA THR A 112 -14.93 -3.30 -7.22
C THR A 112 -13.46 -3.70 -7.36
N GLU A 113 -13.20 -4.77 -8.10
CA GLU A 113 -11.83 -5.12 -8.46
C GLU A 113 -11.28 -4.17 -9.53
N ILE A 114 -10.10 -3.62 -9.29
CA ILE A 114 -9.39 -2.66 -10.15
C ILE A 114 -8.01 -3.17 -10.57
N THR A 115 -7.75 -4.47 -10.44
CA THR A 115 -6.49 -5.15 -10.76
C THR A 115 -5.93 -4.73 -12.14
N GLU A 116 -6.77 -4.73 -13.18
CA GLU A 116 -6.36 -4.40 -14.56
C GLU A 116 -5.80 -2.98 -14.73
N LEU A 117 -6.07 -2.07 -13.78
CA LEU A 117 -5.56 -0.70 -13.81
C LEU A 117 -4.14 -0.59 -13.23
N GLY A 118 -3.64 -1.62 -12.55
CA GLY A 118 -2.27 -1.68 -12.04
C GLY A 118 -1.94 -0.72 -10.91
N GLY A 119 -2.88 0.07 -10.39
CA GLY A 119 -2.64 0.95 -9.27
C GLY A 119 -3.74 1.97 -8.99
N TRP A 120 -3.74 2.48 -7.75
CA TRP A 120 -4.76 3.42 -7.28
C TRP A 120 -4.76 4.75 -8.05
N ARG A 121 -3.58 5.30 -8.38
CA ARG A 121 -3.50 6.53 -9.18
C ARG A 121 -4.09 6.37 -10.57
N ALA A 122 -3.93 5.20 -11.19
CA ALA A 122 -4.53 4.93 -12.50
C ALA A 122 -6.06 4.88 -12.40
N TYR A 123 -6.59 4.29 -11.31
CA TYR A 123 -8.02 4.29 -11.02
C TYR A 123 -8.60 5.69 -10.85
N LEU A 124 -7.95 6.55 -10.06
CA LEU A 124 -8.41 7.93 -9.83
C LEU A 124 -8.41 8.83 -11.08
N ASN A 125 -7.66 8.46 -12.13
CA ASN A 125 -7.53 9.22 -13.38
C ASN A 125 -8.43 8.67 -14.51
N ARG A 126 -9.32 7.73 -14.20
CA ARG A 126 -10.29 7.16 -15.15
C ARG A 126 -11.54 8.02 -15.26
#